data_AF-A0A2L0AY64-F1
#
_entry.id   AF-A0A2L0AY64-F1
#
_cell.length_a   1.000
_cell.length_b   1.000
_cell.length_c   1.000
_cell.angle_alpha   90.00
_cell.angle_beta   90.00
_cell.angle_gamma   90.00
#
_symmetry.space_group_name_H-M   'P 1'
#
loop_
_entity.id
_entity.type
_entity.pdbx_description
1 polymer ?
#
loop_
_entity_poly.entity_id
_entity_poly.type
_entity_poly.pdbx_seq_one_letter_code
_entity_poly.pdbx_strand_id
1 'polypeptide(L)'
;VPIPKVRAQADSEVFKVLRSGKTKRKAWKRMVTKVTYVGEGFTRKPPKFERFIRPMALRFKKAHVTHPELKATFYLPIIGVKKNPNSPMFTSLGVITKGTVIEVNISELGLVTQAG
;
A
#
# COMPACT_ATOMS: atom_id res chain seq x y z
N VAL A 1 8.06 -7.21 -15.33
CA VAL A 1 7.18 -7.60 -14.20
C VAL A 1 6.13 -8.59 -14.69
N PRO A 2 5.72 -9.59 -13.89
CA PRO A 2 4.79 -10.65 -14.35
C PRO A 2 3.42 -10.15 -14.81
N ILE A 3 3.00 -8.95 -14.39
CA ILE A 3 1.72 -8.35 -14.79
C ILE A 3 2.00 -6.99 -15.46
N PRO A 4 2.09 -6.93 -16.81
CA PRO A 4 2.46 -5.71 -17.52
C PRO A 4 1.31 -4.71 -17.68
N LYS A 5 0.07 -5.19 -17.82
CA LYS A 5 -1.14 -4.35 -17.96
C LYS A 5 -2.14 -4.72 -16.88
N VAL A 6 -2.59 -3.72 -16.12
CA VAL A 6 -3.63 -3.87 -15.11
C VAL A 6 -4.80 -2.94 -15.43
N ARG A 7 -5.99 -3.29 -14.93
CA ARG A 7 -7.14 -2.40 -14.98
C ARG A 7 -6.80 -1.12 -14.22
N ALA A 8 -6.98 0.03 -14.89
CA ALA A 8 -6.85 1.33 -14.24
C ALA A 8 -7.91 1.48 -13.15
N GLN A 9 -7.49 1.98 -11.99
CA GLN A 9 -8.39 2.34 -10.90
C GLN A 9 -8.59 3.86 -10.87
N ALA A 10 -9.85 4.28 -10.89
CA ALA A 10 -10.19 5.69 -10.72
C ALA A 10 -10.02 6.12 -9.26
N ASP A 11 -9.70 7.39 -9.03
CA ASP A 11 -9.58 7.96 -7.68
C ASP A 11 -10.84 7.77 -6.83
N SER A 12 -12.03 7.77 -7.45
CA SER A 12 -13.31 7.52 -6.79
C SER A 12 -13.46 6.09 -6.25
N GLU A 13 -12.79 5.10 -6.85
CA GLU A 13 -12.79 3.71 -6.38
C GLU A 13 -11.83 3.50 -5.21
N VAL A 14 -10.76 4.30 -5.15
CA VAL A 14 -9.70 4.20 -4.14
C VAL A 14 -9.98 5.11 -2.93
N PHE A 15 -10.64 6.25 -3.14
CA PHE A 15 -10.94 7.22 -2.09
C PHE A 15 -12.43 7.38 -1.84
N LYS A 16 -12.82 7.17 -0.59
CA LYS A 16 -14.14 7.58 -0.07
C LYS A 16 -14.08 9.02 0.44
N VAL A 17 -15.01 9.85 -0.01
CA VAL A 17 -15.16 11.22 0.49
C VAL A 17 -15.72 11.20 1.92
N LEU A 18 -15.03 11.89 2.85
CA LEU A 18 -15.52 12.09 4.21
C LEU A 18 -15.98 13.52 4.42
N ARG A 19 -17.20 13.66 4.93
CA ARG A 19 -17.81 14.95 5.24
C ARG A 19 -17.66 15.27 6.74
N SER A 20 -17.35 16.52 7.07
CA SER A 20 -17.10 16.98 8.45
C SER A 20 -17.90 18.23 8.82
N GLY A 21 -18.04 18.48 10.13
CA GLY A 21 -18.80 19.59 10.72
C GLY A 21 -20.25 19.23 11.03
N LYS A 22 -20.92 20.03 11.87
CA LYS A 22 -22.31 19.77 12.33
C LYS A 22 -23.29 19.57 11.15
N THR A 23 -23.15 20.39 10.11
CA THR A 23 -23.99 20.33 8.89
C THR A 23 -23.40 19.46 7.78
N LYS A 24 -22.24 18.82 7.99
CA LYS A 24 -21.55 17.95 7.01
C LYS A 24 -21.29 18.58 5.63
N ARG A 25 -21.24 19.92 5.52
CA ARG A 25 -21.00 20.62 4.24
C ARG A 25 -19.54 20.57 3.77
N LYS A 26 -18.58 20.25 4.65
CA LYS A 26 -17.14 20.26 4.30
C LYS A 26 -16.69 18.87 3.89
N ALA A 27 -16.20 18.71 2.66
CA ALA A 27 -15.87 17.42 2.05
C ALA A 27 -14.41 17.33 1.57
N TRP A 28 -13.46 17.87 2.35
CA TRP A 28 -12.04 17.96 1.96
C TRP A 28 -11.24 16.69 2.28
N LYS A 29 -11.73 15.86 3.21
CA LYS A 29 -11.07 14.61 3.63
C LYS A 29 -11.36 13.45 2.66
N ARG A 30 -10.38 12.57 2.50
CA ARG A 30 -10.42 11.37 1.65
C ARG A 30 -9.95 10.18 2.48
N MET A 31 -10.76 9.13 2.57
CA MET A 31 -10.39 7.87 3.21
C MET A 31 -9.98 6.87 2.14
N VAL A 32 -8.82 6.24 2.30
CA VAL A 32 -8.40 5.14 1.42
C VAL A 32 -9.23 3.91 1.74
N THR A 33 -9.83 3.31 0.71
CA THR A 33 -10.68 2.10 0.82
C THR A 33 -9.92 0.81 0.49
N LYS A 34 -8.74 0.92 -0.11
CA LYS A 34 -7.88 -0.20 -0.49
C LYS A 34 -6.83 -0.49 0.59
N VAL A 35 -6.21 -1.67 0.49
CA VAL A 35 -5.09 -2.05 1.34
C VAL A 35 -3.95 -1.04 1.18
N THR A 36 -3.31 -0.71 2.28
CA THR A 36 -2.17 0.21 2.31
C THR A 36 -1.02 -0.38 3.11
N TYR A 37 0.20 -0.09 2.68
CA TYR A 37 1.38 -0.22 3.52
C TYR A 37 1.70 1.13 4.15
N VAL A 38 2.14 1.07 5.39
CA VAL A 38 2.53 2.22 6.17
C VAL A 38 3.79 1.80 6.93
N GLY A 39 4.88 2.55 6.79
CA GLY A 39 6.16 2.23 7.44
C GLY A 39 6.07 2.16 8.96
N GLU A 40 7.04 1.48 9.58
CA GLU A 40 7.01 1.14 11.02
C GLU A 40 6.96 2.36 11.94
N GLY A 41 7.60 3.47 11.55
CA GLY A 41 7.59 4.74 12.30
C GLY A 41 6.40 5.66 12.02
N PHE A 42 5.29 5.16 11.47
CA PHE A 42 4.18 6.04 11.10
C PHE A 42 3.37 6.54 12.30
N THR A 43 3.47 7.85 12.52
CA THR A 43 2.59 8.60 13.43
C THR A 43 1.51 9.33 12.63
N ARG A 44 0.25 9.25 13.09
CA ARG A 44 -0.83 10.00 12.46
C ARG A 44 -0.64 11.50 12.68
N LYS A 45 -0.90 12.27 11.62
CA LYS A 45 -0.98 13.74 11.73
C LYS A 45 -2.22 14.12 12.54
N PRO A 46 -2.22 15.29 13.23
CA PRO A 46 -3.42 15.78 13.90
C PRO A 46 -4.63 15.82 12.95
N PRO A 47 -5.86 15.51 13.41
CA PRO A 47 -7.02 15.36 12.54
C PRO A 47 -7.34 16.59 11.66
N LYS A 48 -6.90 17.79 12.06
CA LYS A 48 -7.08 19.02 11.28
C LYS A 48 -6.20 19.08 10.02
N PHE A 49 -5.03 18.44 10.03
CA PHE A 49 -4.06 18.45 8.92
C PHE A 49 -4.07 17.14 8.12
N GLU A 50 -4.76 16.10 8.59
CA GLU A 50 -4.88 14.82 7.89
C GLU A 50 -6.01 14.89 6.83
N ARG A 51 -5.60 15.07 5.56
CA ARG A 51 -6.50 15.00 4.39
C ARG A 51 -6.76 13.57 3.94
N PHE A 52 -5.70 12.77 3.80
CA PHE A 52 -5.75 11.38 3.37
C PHE A 52 -5.67 10.44 4.58
N ILE A 53 -6.77 9.77 4.87
CA ILE A 53 -6.90 8.86 6.00
C ILE A 53 -6.66 7.44 5.52
N ARG A 54 -5.71 6.75 6.14
CA ARG A 54 -5.40 5.34 5.90
C ARG A 54 -5.88 4.52 7.10
N PRO A 55 -7.05 3.85 7.06
CA PRO A 55 -7.60 3.14 8.21
C PRO A 55 -6.68 2.02 8.69
N MET A 56 -6.56 1.81 10.01
CA MET A 56 -5.65 0.80 10.57
C MET A 56 -6.00 -0.63 10.13
N ALA A 57 -7.29 -0.95 10.00
CA ALA A 57 -7.75 -2.26 9.53
C ALA A 57 -7.27 -2.60 8.10
N LEU A 58 -6.92 -1.60 7.30
CA LEU A 58 -6.42 -1.78 5.93
C LEU A 58 -4.90 -1.64 5.85
N ARG A 59 -4.18 -1.54 6.97
CA ARG A 59 -2.71 -1.44 7.00
C ARG A 59 -2.09 -2.82 7.14
N PHE A 60 -1.49 -3.30 6.07
CA PHE A 60 -0.87 -4.62 6.02
C PHE A 60 0.64 -4.44 6.14
N LYS A 61 1.28 -5.27 6.99
CA LYS A 61 2.73 -5.24 7.22
C LYS A 61 3.47 -6.41 6.57
N LYS A 62 2.75 -7.46 6.18
CA LYS A 62 3.30 -8.69 5.61
C LYS A 62 2.52 -9.05 4.34
N ALA A 63 3.18 -9.77 3.44
CA ALA A 63 2.60 -10.25 2.19
C ALA A 63 2.91 -11.74 2.01
N HIS A 64 1.98 -12.46 1.39
CA HIS A 64 2.26 -13.79 0.87
C HIS A 64 2.97 -13.64 -0.47
N VAL A 65 4.19 -14.19 -0.57
CA VAL A 65 5.04 -14.12 -1.75
C VAL A 65 5.36 -15.53 -2.21
N THR A 66 5.05 -15.83 -3.46
CA THR A 66 5.36 -17.12 -4.09
C THR A 66 6.61 -17.01 -4.92
N HIS A 67 7.59 -17.88 -4.68
CA HIS A 67 8.79 -17.96 -5.52
C HIS A 67 8.55 -18.93 -6.68
N PRO A 68 8.64 -18.50 -7.96
CA PRO A 68 8.30 -19.35 -9.11
C PRO A 68 9.14 -20.63 -9.20
N GLU A 69 10.44 -20.55 -8.90
CA GLU A 69 11.36 -21.69 -9.04
C GLU A 69 11.20 -22.71 -7.91
N LEU A 70 11.13 -22.26 -6.65
CA LEU A 70 10.97 -23.12 -5.48
C LEU A 70 9.53 -23.65 -5.31
N LYS A 71 8.55 -23.08 -6.04
CA LYS A 71 7.12 -23.39 -5.95
C LYS A 71 6.56 -23.33 -4.51
N ALA A 72 7.17 -22.51 -3.67
CA ALA A 72 6.80 -22.32 -2.27
C ALA A 72 6.29 -20.89 -2.03
N THR A 73 5.42 -20.74 -1.03
CA THR A 73 4.85 -19.44 -0.62
C THR A 73 5.30 -19.10 0.79
N PHE A 74 5.77 -17.86 0.96
CA PHE A 74 6.33 -17.35 2.21
C PHE A 74 5.53 -16.15 2.71
N TYR A 75 5.44 -15.97 4.02
CA TYR A 75 4.72 -14.86 4.65
C TYR A 75 5.68 -13.79 5.16
N LEU A 76 6.19 -13.00 4.23
CA LEU A 76 7.33 -12.12 4.44
C LEU A 76 6.91 -10.68 4.82
N PRO A 77 7.71 -9.95 5.61
CA PRO A 77 7.44 -8.55 5.91
C PRO A 77 7.68 -7.62 4.72
N ILE A 78 6.79 -6.63 4.58
CA ILE A 78 6.87 -5.58 3.57
C ILE A 78 7.78 -4.46 4.10
N ILE A 79 8.74 -4.06 3.28
CA ILE A 79 9.66 -2.94 3.56
C ILE A 79 9.08 -1.63 2.99
N GLY A 80 8.50 -1.69 1.80
CA GLY A 80 8.03 -0.50 1.12
C GLY A 80 7.21 -0.77 -0.14
N VAL A 81 6.58 0.29 -0.65
CA VAL A 81 5.90 0.28 -1.94
C VAL A 81 6.77 1.04 -2.93
N LYS A 82 7.29 0.33 -3.94
CA LYS A 82 8.19 0.92 -4.93
C LYS A 82 7.45 1.65 -6.04
N LYS A 83 6.39 1.02 -6.56
CA LYS A 83 5.62 1.56 -7.69
C LYS A 83 4.20 1.04 -7.69
N ASN A 84 3.22 1.95 -7.66
CA ASN A 84 1.84 1.65 -8.02
C ASN A 84 1.62 1.99 -9.52
N PRO A 85 0.99 1.12 -10.31
CA PRO A 85 0.81 1.32 -11.75
C PRO A 85 -0.19 2.42 -12.10
N ASN A 86 -1.09 2.81 -11.19
CA ASN A 86 -2.15 3.77 -11.47
C ASN A 86 -1.72 5.23 -11.26
N SER A 87 -0.92 5.51 -10.23
CA SER A 87 -0.50 6.88 -9.91
C SER A 87 0.71 6.92 -8.96
N PRO A 88 1.65 7.86 -9.14
CA PRO A 88 2.71 8.13 -8.16
C PRO A 88 2.16 8.50 -6.78
N MET A 89 1.01 9.18 -6.73
CA MET A 89 0.35 9.54 -5.48
C MET A 89 -0.03 8.30 -4.66
N PHE A 90 -0.47 7.22 -5.32
CA PHE A 90 -0.79 5.96 -4.66
C PHE A 90 0.45 5.27 -4.13
N THR A 91 1.58 5.39 -4.84
CA THR A 91 2.89 4.93 -4.34
C THR A 91 3.26 5.67 -3.05
N SER A 92 3.18 7.00 -3.02
CA SER A 92 3.50 7.79 -1.81
C SER A 92 2.56 7.52 -0.63
N LEU A 93 1.27 7.26 -0.91
CA LEU A 93 0.31 6.87 0.12
C LEU A 93 0.46 5.40 0.55
N GLY A 94 1.25 4.60 -0.16
CA GLY A 94 1.44 3.18 0.09
C GLY A 94 0.24 2.32 -0.30
N VAL A 95 -0.60 2.76 -1.24
CA VAL A 95 -1.79 1.99 -1.66
C VAL A 95 -1.36 0.77 -2.47
N ILE A 96 -1.83 -0.40 -2.04
CA ILE A 96 -1.54 -1.68 -2.67
C ILE A 96 -2.76 -2.10 -3.50
N THR A 97 -2.55 -2.18 -4.81
CA THR A 97 -3.51 -2.62 -5.82
C THR A 97 -2.87 -3.67 -6.72
N LYS A 98 -3.66 -4.34 -7.57
CA LYS A 98 -3.13 -5.30 -8.53
C LYS A 98 -2.03 -4.66 -9.40
N GLY A 99 -0.89 -5.32 -9.51
CA GLY A 99 0.29 -4.82 -10.25
C GLY A 99 1.17 -3.84 -9.49
N THR A 100 0.92 -3.61 -8.20
CA THR A 100 1.82 -2.81 -7.34
C THR A 100 3.11 -3.59 -7.08
N VAL A 101 4.25 -2.94 -7.29
CA VAL A 101 5.57 -3.49 -6.97
C VAL A 101 5.92 -3.10 -5.55
N ILE A 102 6.17 -4.10 -4.70
CA ILE A 102 6.53 -3.94 -3.29
C ILE A 102 7.94 -4.48 -3.05
N GLU A 103 8.64 -3.86 -2.10
CA GLU A 103 9.91 -4.35 -1.57
C GLU A 103 9.59 -5.20 -0.33
N VAL A 104 10.10 -6.42 -0.28
CA VAL A 104 9.87 -7.39 0.80
C VAL A 104 11.20 -7.85 1.36
N ASN A 105 11.23 -8.13 2.65
CA ASN A 105 12.41 -8.68 3.30
C ASN A 105 12.50 -10.19 3.01
N ILE A 106 13.65 -10.65 2.53
CA ILE A 106 13.93 -12.04 2.16
C ILE A 106 14.97 -12.71 3.07
N SER A 107 15.34 -12.11 4.21
CA SER A 107 16.35 -12.66 5.12
C SER A 107 16.00 -14.09 5.59
N GLU A 108 14.71 -14.43 5.70
CA GLU A 108 14.26 -15.78 6.05
C GLU A 108 14.52 -16.84 4.96
N LEU A 109 14.79 -16.43 3.72
CA LEU A 109 15.05 -17.34 2.59
C LEU A 109 16.52 -17.72 2.44
N GLY A 110 17.44 -17.03 3.14
CA GLY A 110 18.88 -17.33 3.06
C GLY A 110 19.48 -17.19 1.66
N LEU A 111 18.87 -16.39 0.78
CA LEU A 111 19.39 -16.15 -0.56
C LEU A 111 20.65 -15.29 -0.47
N VAL A 112 21.73 -15.76 -1.08
CA VAL A 112 23.05 -15.13 -1.04
C VAL A 112 23.45 -14.75 -2.46
N THR A 113 24.19 -13.65 -2.61
CA THR A 113 24.77 -13.31 -3.91
C THR A 113 26.06 -14.10 -4.12
N GLN A 114 26.55 -14.19 -5.37
CA GLN A 114 27.82 -14.88 -5.66
C GLN A 114 29.02 -14.26 -4.91
N ALA A 115 28.90 -13.03 -4.42
CA ALA A 115 29.93 -12.33 -3.66
C ALA A 115 29.88 -12.59 -2.13
N GLY A 116 28.93 -13.41 -1.65
CA GLY A 116 28.56 -13.51 -0.24
C GLY A 116 27.46 -12.53 0.13
#